data_AF-A0A535A2R1-F1
#
_entry.id   AF-A0A535A2R1-F1
#
_cell.length_a   1.000
_cell.length_b   1.000
_cell.length_c   1.000
_cell.angle_alpha   90.00
_cell.angle_beta   90.00
_cell.angle_gamma   90.00
#
_symmetry.space_group_name_H-M   'P 1'
#
loop_
_entity.id
_entity.type
_entity.pdbx_description
1 polymer ?
#
loop_
_entity_poly.entity_id
_entity_poly.type
_entity_poly.pdbx_seq_one_letter_code
_entity_poly.pdbx_strand_id
1 'polypeptide(L)'
;MHTRWSLRRSFYQREMDALLMALQTHDGHLSPDLKLRLEGLLGRLYREWFPRTWRKDPTYAEVIADFRWWLGVAERWSEPMPRPPRPRRVREPLANQPKRLLRMLALPLDCTERRFITAWRRFLKRNHPDVNPDQTPDERRRFAEAVALWRR
;
A
#
# COMPACT_ATOMS: atom_id res chain seq x y z
N MET A 1 2.05 7.30 -6.53
CA MET A 1 2.67 7.08 -7.86
C MET A 1 1.64 7.09 -9.00
N HIS A 2 0.61 7.95 -8.95
CA HIS A 2 -0.61 7.81 -9.78
C HIS A 2 -0.93 8.98 -10.73
N THR A 3 -0.29 10.14 -10.59
CA THR A 3 -0.55 11.31 -11.44
C THR A 3 0.18 11.26 -12.78
N ARG A 4 1.35 10.60 -12.83
CA ARG A 4 2.20 10.57 -14.03
C ARG A 4 1.64 9.64 -15.12
N TRP A 5 0.96 8.55 -14.73
CA TRP A 5 0.32 7.63 -15.68
C TRP A 5 -0.88 8.30 -16.33
N SER A 6 -1.79 8.90 -15.55
CA SER A 6 -2.96 9.59 -16.09
C SER A 6 -2.59 10.75 -17.03
N LEU A 7 -1.51 11.48 -16.74
CA LEU A 7 -1.04 12.61 -17.56
C LEU A 7 -0.37 12.19 -18.88
N ARG A 8 0.23 10.99 -18.96
CA ARG A 8 1.01 10.54 -20.14
C ARG A 8 0.48 9.27 -20.79
N ARG A 9 -0.65 8.73 -20.32
CA ARG A 9 -1.29 7.49 -20.80
C ARG A 9 -1.47 7.48 -22.32
N SER A 10 -2.01 8.56 -22.88
CA SER A 10 -2.28 8.67 -24.31
C SER A 10 -1.01 8.66 -25.17
N PHE A 11 0.09 9.22 -24.66
CA PHE A 11 1.39 9.20 -25.35
C PHE A 11 1.95 7.78 -25.40
N TYR A 12 2.03 7.11 -24.24
CA TYR A 12 2.54 5.75 -24.17
C TYR A 12 1.67 4.74 -24.93
N GLN A 13 0.35 4.92 -24.92
CA GLN A 13 -0.58 4.08 -25.67
C GLN A 13 -0.40 4.24 -27.19
N ARG A 14 -0.35 5.48 -27.70
CA ARG A 14 -0.15 5.74 -29.14
C ARG A 14 1.18 5.23 -29.67
N GLU A 15 2.28 5.47 -28.94
CA GLU A 15 3.61 4.98 -29.34
C GLU A 15 3.64 3.45 -29.38
N MET A 16 2.96 2.80 -28.45
CA MET A 16 2.89 1.34 -28.39
C MET A 16 1.99 0.74 -29.47
N ASP A 17 0.84 1.35 -29.75
CA ASP A 17 -0.03 0.92 -30.85
C ASP A 17 0.70 1.07 -32.19
N ALA A 18 1.46 2.16 -32.37
CA ALA A 18 2.28 2.38 -33.55
C ALA A 18 3.40 1.34 -33.69
N LEU A 19 4.07 0.98 -32.59
CA LEU A 19 5.06 -0.09 -32.58
C LEU A 19 4.41 -1.44 -32.90
N LEU A 20 3.32 -1.81 -32.23
CA LEU A 20 2.62 -3.07 -32.44
C LEU A 20 2.12 -3.22 -33.88
N MET A 21 1.58 -2.15 -34.48
CA MET A 21 1.20 -2.17 -35.90
C MET A 21 2.43 -2.37 -36.80
N ALA A 22 3.51 -1.62 -36.58
CA ALA A 22 4.71 -1.76 -37.39
C ALA A 22 5.33 -3.17 -37.26
N LEU A 23 5.22 -3.79 -36.10
CA LEU A 23 5.70 -5.15 -35.83
C LEU A 23 4.86 -6.22 -36.52
N GLN A 24 3.54 -6.00 -36.64
CA GLN A 24 2.64 -6.83 -37.44
C GLN A 24 2.91 -6.66 -38.94
N THR A 25 3.29 -5.46 -39.39
CA THR A 25 3.56 -5.20 -40.82
C THR A 25 4.87 -5.83 -41.30
N HIS A 26 5.86 -6.04 -40.43
CA HIS A 26 7.19 -6.52 -40.81
C HIS A 26 7.45 -8.00 -40.50
N ASP A 27 6.40 -8.81 -40.34
CA ASP A 27 6.50 -10.28 -40.13
C ASP A 27 7.51 -10.68 -39.03
N GLY A 28 7.61 -9.86 -37.97
CA GLY A 28 8.53 -10.09 -36.86
C GLY A 28 9.98 -9.63 -37.09
N HIS A 29 10.33 -9.11 -38.26
CA HIS A 29 11.64 -8.51 -38.52
C HIS A 29 11.67 -7.03 -38.10
N LEU A 30 12.43 -6.75 -37.05
CA LEU A 30 12.65 -5.39 -36.55
C LEU A 30 13.57 -4.60 -37.47
N SER A 31 13.00 -3.70 -38.28
CA SER A 31 13.78 -2.68 -38.98
C SER A 31 14.68 -1.91 -37.99
N PRO A 32 15.91 -1.52 -38.36
CA PRO A 32 16.82 -0.77 -37.49
C PRO A 32 16.18 0.48 -36.86
N ASP A 33 15.33 1.18 -37.62
CA ASP A 33 14.61 2.37 -37.14
C ASP A 33 13.58 2.02 -36.06
N LEU A 34 12.92 0.85 -36.20
CA LEU A 34 11.97 0.37 -35.23
C LEU A 34 12.65 -0.08 -33.94
N LYS A 35 13.82 -0.71 -34.07
CA LYS A 35 14.66 -1.09 -32.95
C LYS A 35 15.12 0.13 -32.15
N LEU A 36 15.55 1.20 -32.82
CA LEU A 36 15.93 2.46 -32.17
C LEU A 36 14.74 3.11 -31.45
N ARG A 37 13.56 3.13 -32.09
CA ARG A 37 12.33 3.63 -31.47
C ARG A 37 11.92 2.82 -30.24
N LEU A 38 12.01 1.50 -30.33
CA LEU A 38 11.72 0.59 -29.23
C LEU A 38 12.72 0.79 -28.07
N GLU A 39 14.01 0.86 -28.35
CA GLU A 39 15.06 1.15 -27.36
C GLU A 39 14.84 2.50 -26.68
N GLY A 40 14.46 3.54 -27.44
CA GLY A 40 14.14 4.87 -26.91
C GLY A 40 12.88 4.88 -26.03
N LEU A 41 11.88 4.05 -26.35
CA LEU A 41 10.67 3.90 -25.55
C LEU A 41 10.95 3.10 -24.28
N LEU A 42 11.65 1.98 -24.40
CA LEU A 42 12.06 1.14 -23.28
C LEU A 42 13.01 1.87 -22.33
N GLY A 43 13.92 2.69 -22.85
CA GLY A 43 14.80 3.52 -22.02
C GLY A 43 14.03 4.56 -21.19
N ARG A 44 12.97 5.15 -21.75
CA ARG A 44 12.06 6.05 -21.02
C ARG A 44 11.22 5.29 -20.01
N LEU A 45 10.65 4.15 -20.40
CA LEU A 45 9.90 3.28 -19.50
C LEU A 45 10.77 2.74 -18.35
N TYR A 46 12.02 2.37 -18.60
CA TYR A 46 12.96 1.89 -17.58
C TYR A 46 13.31 2.98 -16.57
N ARG A 47 13.55 4.21 -17.04
CA ARG A 47 13.85 5.34 -16.14
C ARG A 47 12.65 5.79 -15.32
N GLU A 48 11.44 5.68 -15.88
CA GLU A 48 10.23 6.22 -15.27
C GLU A 48 9.40 5.18 -14.50
N TRP A 49 9.43 3.90 -14.89
CA TRP A 49 8.41 2.92 -14.49
C TRP A 49 8.92 1.54 -14.04
N PHE A 50 9.97 0.99 -14.65
CA PHE A 50 10.50 -0.33 -14.25
C PHE A 50 11.58 -0.21 -13.15
N PRO A 51 11.61 -1.12 -12.17
CA PRO A 51 12.68 -1.15 -11.18
C PRO A 51 14.02 -1.44 -11.86
N ARG A 52 15.11 -0.90 -11.29
CA ARG A 52 16.48 -1.08 -11.83
C ARG A 52 16.90 -2.55 -11.96
N THR A 53 16.21 -3.44 -11.26
CA THR A 53 16.43 -4.90 -11.22
C THR A 53 15.68 -5.66 -12.32
N TRP A 54 15.02 -4.98 -13.26
CA TRP A 54 14.41 -5.68 -14.40
C TRP A 54 15.48 -6.33 -15.31
N ARG A 55 15.06 -7.29 -16.14
CA ARG A 55 15.94 -8.21 -16.88
C ARG A 55 16.97 -7.45 -17.73
N LYS A 56 18.18 -8.02 -17.84
CA LYS A 56 19.32 -7.38 -18.53
C LYS A 56 19.34 -7.58 -20.05
N ASP A 57 18.75 -8.66 -20.55
CA ASP A 57 18.72 -9.00 -21.99
C ASP A 57 17.41 -9.74 -22.35
N PRO A 58 16.26 -9.04 -22.36
CA PRO A 58 14.98 -9.67 -22.63
C PRO A 58 14.78 -9.91 -24.13
N THR A 59 14.18 -11.05 -24.47
CA THR A 59 13.71 -11.28 -25.83
C THR A 59 12.54 -10.35 -26.15
N TYR A 60 12.38 -10.05 -27.44
CA TYR A 60 11.33 -9.15 -27.92
C TYR A 60 9.91 -9.61 -27.52
N ALA A 61 9.64 -10.91 -27.52
CA ALA A 61 8.36 -11.47 -27.08
C ALA A 61 8.11 -11.24 -25.58
N GLU A 62 9.16 -11.35 -24.75
CA GLU A 62 9.08 -11.12 -23.30
C GLU A 62 8.82 -9.66 -22.96
N VAL A 63 9.45 -8.73 -23.70
CA VAL A 63 9.19 -7.29 -23.56
C VAL A 63 7.73 -6.98 -23.83
N ILE A 64 7.15 -7.56 -24.88
CA ILE A 64 5.74 -7.35 -25.23
C ILE A 64 4.80 -7.99 -24.20
N ALA A 65 5.10 -9.20 -23.75
CA ALA A 65 4.29 -9.89 -22.75
C ALA A 65 4.27 -9.10 -21.43
N ASP A 66 5.43 -8.67 -20.94
CA ASP A 66 5.56 -7.88 -19.72
C ASP A 66 4.90 -6.51 -19.86
N PHE A 67 5.01 -5.88 -21.03
CA PHE A 67 4.36 -4.60 -21.28
C PHE A 67 2.84 -4.71 -21.39
N ARG A 68 2.31 -5.74 -22.07
CA ARG A 68 0.87 -6.04 -22.10
C ARG A 68 0.33 -6.36 -20.72
N TRP A 69 1.07 -7.13 -19.95
CA TRP A 69 0.76 -7.39 -18.54
C TRP A 69 0.73 -6.08 -17.75
N TRP A 70 1.74 -5.22 -17.92
CA TRP A 70 1.83 -3.94 -17.24
C TRP A 70 0.70 -2.98 -17.64
N LEU A 71 0.31 -2.93 -18.92
CA LEU A 71 -0.88 -2.20 -19.39
C LEU A 71 -2.15 -2.74 -18.74
N GLY A 72 -2.35 -4.06 -18.73
CA GLY A 72 -3.52 -4.67 -18.09
C GLY A 72 -3.55 -4.48 -16.57
N VAL A 73 -2.39 -4.31 -15.91
CA VAL A 73 -2.30 -3.90 -14.50
C VAL A 73 -2.63 -2.41 -14.34
N ALA A 74 -2.09 -1.55 -15.21
CA ALA A 74 -2.33 -0.12 -15.20
C ALA A 74 -3.78 0.28 -15.57
N GLU A 75 -4.46 -0.52 -16.37
CA GLU A 75 -5.90 -0.39 -16.65
C GLU A 75 -6.74 -0.73 -15.42
N ARG A 76 -6.41 -1.82 -14.71
CA ARG A 76 -7.04 -2.20 -13.43
C ARG A 76 -6.78 -1.20 -12.31
N TRP A 77 -5.75 -0.38 -12.41
CA TRP A 77 -5.49 0.74 -11.50
C TRP A 77 -6.37 1.97 -11.79
N SER A 78 -6.96 2.05 -12.98
CA SER A 78 -7.95 3.08 -13.34
C SER A 78 -9.39 2.65 -13.05
N GLU A 79 -9.62 1.36 -12.82
CA GLU A 79 -10.89 0.90 -12.26
C GLU A 79 -11.01 1.43 -10.82
N PRO A 80 -12.14 2.08 -10.48
CA PRO A 80 -12.39 2.39 -9.08
C PRO A 80 -12.40 1.06 -8.33
N MET A 81 -11.51 0.92 -7.34
CA MET A 81 -11.50 -0.25 -6.46
C MET A 81 -12.95 -0.57 -6.09
N PRO A 82 -13.43 -1.83 -6.27
CA PRO A 82 -14.75 -2.21 -5.82
C PRO A 82 -14.83 -1.81 -4.36
N ARG A 83 -15.76 -0.90 -4.05
CA ARG A 83 -15.90 -0.36 -2.70
C ARG A 83 -15.95 -1.57 -1.77
N PRO A 84 -15.09 -1.64 -0.75
CA PRO A 84 -15.13 -2.77 0.17
C PRO A 84 -16.58 -2.88 0.63
N PRO A 85 -17.18 -4.10 0.61
CA PRO A 85 -18.54 -4.27 1.04
C PRO A 85 -18.65 -3.60 2.40
N ARG A 86 -19.65 -2.70 2.55
CA ARG A 86 -19.89 -2.03 3.83
C ARG A 86 -19.83 -3.12 4.89
N PRO A 87 -18.96 -3.02 5.90
CA PRO A 87 -18.88 -4.05 6.91
C PRO A 87 -20.29 -4.25 7.43
N ARG A 88 -20.85 -5.47 7.24
CA ARG A 88 -22.06 -5.87 7.94
C ARG A 88 -21.82 -5.51 9.40
N ARG A 89 -22.76 -4.81 10.04
CA ARG A 89 -22.70 -4.46 11.47
C ARG A 89 -22.70 -5.76 12.27
N VAL A 90 -21.55 -6.44 12.31
CA VAL A 90 -21.22 -7.40 13.36
C VAL A 90 -21.18 -6.54 14.61
N ARG A 91 -22.04 -6.85 15.59
CA ARG A 91 -21.99 -6.19 16.90
C ARG A 91 -20.53 -6.22 17.37
N GLU A 92 -19.93 -5.05 17.57
CA GLU A 92 -18.53 -4.99 18.00
C GLU A 92 -18.39 -5.82 19.29
N PRO A 93 -17.41 -6.73 19.37
CA PRO A 93 -17.20 -7.50 20.59
C PRO A 93 -16.87 -6.56 21.74
N LEU A 94 -17.44 -6.86 22.91
CA LEU A 94 -17.11 -6.16 24.15
C LEU A 94 -15.66 -6.46 24.52
N ALA A 95 -14.96 -5.46 25.06
CA ALA A 95 -13.62 -5.62 25.58
C ALA A 95 -13.68 -6.55 26.81
N ASN A 96 -13.26 -7.80 26.65
CA ASN A 96 -13.13 -8.74 27.75
C ASN A 96 -11.89 -8.38 28.59
N GLN A 97 -11.99 -7.30 29.37
CA GLN A 97 -10.89 -6.71 30.13
C GLN A 97 -11.27 -6.54 31.61
N PRO A 98 -10.31 -6.58 32.55
CA PRO A 98 -10.60 -6.41 33.97
C PRO A 98 -11.31 -5.08 34.25
N LYS A 99 -12.37 -5.10 35.07
CA LYS A 99 -13.14 -3.89 35.46
C LYS A 99 -12.23 -2.78 36.01
N ARG A 100 -11.17 -3.17 36.73
CA ARG A 100 -10.16 -2.26 37.27
C ARG A 100 -9.39 -1.53 36.17
N LEU A 101 -8.99 -2.23 35.12
CA LEU A 101 -8.30 -1.65 33.97
C LEU A 101 -9.20 -0.68 33.19
N LEU A 102 -10.47 -1.04 32.97
CA LEU A 102 -11.44 -0.14 32.33
C LEU A 102 -11.63 1.15 33.14
N ARG A 103 -11.75 1.05 34.47
CA ARG A 103 -11.83 2.23 35.35
C ARG A 103 -10.56 3.09 35.30
N MET A 104 -9.37 2.49 35.28
CA MET A 104 -8.11 3.22 35.18
C MET A 104 -8.00 4.05 33.90
N LEU A 105 -8.58 3.55 32.80
CA LEU A 105 -8.65 4.20 31.49
C LEU A 105 -9.89 5.10 31.32
N ALA A 106 -10.70 5.28 32.36
CA ALA A 106 -11.98 6.00 32.31
C ALA A 106 -12.93 5.49 31.19
N LEU A 107 -12.93 4.17 30.98
CA LEU A 107 -13.79 3.48 30.02
C LEU A 107 -15.01 2.86 30.72
N PRO A 108 -16.17 2.82 30.05
CA PRO A 108 -17.34 2.16 30.59
C PRO A 108 -17.18 0.63 30.56
N LEU A 109 -17.99 -0.10 31.33
CA LEU A 109 -17.89 -1.56 31.45
C LEU A 109 -18.33 -2.31 30.19
N ASP A 110 -19.17 -1.68 29.36
CA ASP A 110 -19.64 -2.14 28.06
C ASP A 110 -18.78 -1.60 26.90
N CYS A 111 -17.54 -1.22 27.17
CA CYS A 111 -16.62 -0.71 26.17
C CYS A 111 -16.35 -1.77 25.08
N THR A 112 -16.39 -1.37 23.81
CA THR A 112 -16.04 -2.25 22.70
C THR A 112 -14.53 -2.44 22.62
N GLU A 113 -14.08 -3.57 22.07
CA GLU A 113 -12.66 -3.90 21.93
C GLU A 113 -11.88 -2.79 21.20
N ARG A 114 -12.47 -2.24 20.13
CA ARG A 114 -11.86 -1.15 19.36
C ARG A 114 -11.66 0.12 20.19
N ARG A 115 -12.66 0.48 21.00
CA ARG A 115 -12.60 1.66 21.88
C ARG A 115 -11.57 1.45 22.99
N PHE A 116 -11.48 0.24 23.54
CA PHE A 116 -10.44 -0.14 24.49
C PHE A 116 -9.04 -0.03 23.88
N ILE A 117 -8.77 -0.67 22.73
CA ILE A 117 -7.45 -0.62 22.08
C ILE A 117 -7.03 0.82 21.78
N THR A 118 -7.97 1.66 21.35
CA THR A 118 -7.68 3.08 21.06
C THR A 118 -7.29 3.83 22.34
N ALA A 119 -8.03 3.65 23.42
CA ALA A 119 -7.72 4.25 24.71
C ALA A 119 -6.41 3.70 25.30
N TRP A 120 -6.15 2.40 25.14
CA TRP A 120 -4.92 1.75 25.58
C TRP A 120 -3.69 2.32 24.88
N ARG A 121 -3.72 2.47 23.55
CA ARG A 121 -2.62 3.12 22.80
C ARG A 121 -2.37 4.56 23.25
N ARG A 122 -3.43 5.33 23.52
CA ARG A 122 -3.30 6.70 24.06
C ARG A 122 -2.70 6.70 25.46
N PHE A 123 -3.12 5.77 26.31
CA PHE A 123 -2.59 5.60 27.66
C PHE A 123 -1.10 5.25 27.63
N LEU A 124 -0.70 4.28 26.81
CA LEU A 124 0.71 3.91 26.62
C LEU A 124 1.51 5.11 26.14
N LYS A 125 1.07 5.81 25.09
CA LYS A 125 1.80 6.97 24.55
C LYS A 125 1.98 8.08 25.59
N ARG A 126 0.97 8.35 26.43
CA ARG A 126 1.02 9.41 27.44
C ARG A 126 1.82 9.04 28.68
N ASN A 127 1.83 7.75 29.04
CA ASN A 127 2.38 7.29 30.32
C ASN A 127 3.65 6.42 30.17
N HIS A 128 4.19 6.27 28.96
CA HIS A 128 5.44 5.52 28.77
C HIS A 128 6.61 6.25 29.44
N PRO A 129 7.44 5.55 30.24
CA PRO A 129 8.57 6.17 30.93
C PRO A 129 9.57 6.83 29.98
N ASP A 130 9.80 6.26 28.79
CA ASP A 130 10.67 6.87 27.76
C ASP A 130 10.11 8.18 27.16
N VAL A 131 8.79 8.39 27.24
CA VAL A 131 8.13 9.58 26.67
C VAL A 131 7.93 10.65 27.75
N ASN A 132 7.89 10.27 29.02
CA ASN A 132 7.72 11.20 30.14
C ASN A 132 8.64 10.81 31.32
N PRO A 133 9.89 11.30 31.34
CA PRO A 133 10.86 10.97 32.40
C PRO A 133 10.47 11.57 33.76
N ASP A 134 9.71 12.67 33.77
CA ASP A 134 9.33 13.44 34.97
C ASP A 134 8.13 12.84 35.74
N GLN A 135 7.68 11.64 35.36
CA GLN A 135 6.60 10.97 36.06
C GLN A 135 6.91 10.74 37.54
N THR A 136 5.93 11.06 38.37
CA THR A 136 5.96 10.77 39.79
C THR A 136 6.00 9.25 40.06
N PRO A 137 6.53 8.81 41.21
CA PRO A 137 6.54 7.39 41.57
C PRO A 137 5.14 6.73 41.53
N ASP A 138 4.09 7.49 41.88
CA ASP A 138 2.71 7.03 41.84
C ASP A 138 2.18 6.84 40.40
N GLU A 139 2.55 7.72 39.47
CA GLU A 139 2.22 7.56 38.05
C GLU A 139 2.90 6.35 37.44
N ARG A 140 4.18 6.11 37.79
CA ARG A 140 4.92 4.91 37.36
C ARG A 140 4.30 3.63 37.92
N ARG A 141 3.90 3.64 39.19
CA ARG A 141 3.19 2.52 39.83
C ARG A 141 1.86 2.23 39.14
N ARG A 142 1.08 3.28 38.84
CA ARG A 142 -0.19 3.18 38.12
C ARG A 142 -0.01 2.64 36.71
N PHE A 143 1.05 3.04 36.01
CA PHE A 143 1.40 2.50 34.69
C PHE A 143 1.75 1.01 34.76
N ALA A 144 2.63 0.62 35.69
CA ALA A 144 3.01 -0.78 35.88
C ALA A 144 1.81 -1.67 36.21
N GLU A 145 0.90 -1.19 37.08
CA GLU A 145 -0.34 -1.87 37.42
C GLU A 145 -1.25 -2.07 36.20
N ALA A 146 -1.41 -1.02 35.38
CA ALA A 146 -2.23 -1.10 34.16
C ALA A 146 -1.66 -2.11 33.16
N VAL A 147 -0.34 -2.15 32.97
CA VAL A 147 0.34 -3.11 32.08
C VAL A 147 0.21 -4.54 32.61
N ALA A 148 0.33 -4.74 33.93
CA ALA A 148 0.15 -6.05 34.55
C ALA A 148 -1.28 -6.58 34.40
N LEU A 149 -2.29 -5.70 34.49
CA LEU A 149 -3.70 -6.05 34.30
C LEU A 149 -4.03 -6.44 32.85
N TRP A 150 -3.31 -5.91 31.86
CA TRP A 150 -3.54 -6.24 30.44
C TRP A 150 -2.85 -7.54 30.00
N ARG A 151 -1.75 -7.93 30.65
CA ARG A 151 -1.02 -9.18 30.32
C ARG A 151 -1.66 -10.46 30.88
N ARG A 152 -2.68 -10.33 31.74
CA ARG A 152 -3.45 -11.44 32.34
C ARG A 152 -4.67 -11.74 31.48
#